data_AF-A0AAX3DU66-F1
#
_entry.id   AF-A0AAX3DU66-F1
#
_cell.length_a   1.000
_cell.length_b   1.000
_cell.length_c   1.000
_cell.angle_alpha   90.00
_cell.angle_beta   90.00
_cell.angle_gamma   90.00
#
_symmetry.space_group_name_H-M   'P 1'
#
loop_
_entity.id
_entity.type
_entity.pdbx_description
1 polymer ?
#
loop_
_entity_poly.entity_id
_entity_poly.type
_entity_poly.pdbx_seq_one_letter_code
_entity_poly.pdbx_strand_id
1 'polypeptide(L)'
;MPPLQTPSNVDTGKLLSALAGSTLYAEISAEQAAKVAERRVEIAAELKKLIDGAMAQRDKREAAEVAAAGELKAAEAAVIEARKKLAAAQSVKLTASFAFSNRHDALQAELRHTASPAIAEFLRWIRDEEDRLRRIPSDATVVSGTRQIVPQGERDKITGAWREIKRTEPYHIERVWKAQDALAAARTAAEEMQLDPDQSEVAERIEALRTSIPEVK
;
A
#
# COMPACT_ATOMS: atom_id res chain seq x y z
N MET A 1 49.68 -40.08 70.03
CA MET A 1 49.33 -38.97 70.93
C MET A 1 47.96 -38.44 70.52
N PRO A 2 46.92 -38.56 71.36
CA PRO A 2 45.60 -38.02 71.08
C PRO A 2 45.55 -36.49 71.27
N PRO A 3 44.68 -35.77 70.53
CA PRO A 3 44.53 -34.31 70.65
C PRO A 3 43.83 -33.90 71.96
N LEU A 4 44.33 -32.84 72.58
CA LEU A 4 43.74 -32.16 73.73
C LEU A 4 42.37 -31.60 73.35
N GLN A 5 41.32 -32.11 74.01
CA GLN A 5 39.98 -31.52 73.99
C GLN A 5 40.02 -30.17 74.71
N THR A 6 39.60 -29.11 74.02
CA THR A 6 39.27 -27.83 74.66
C THR A 6 37.96 -27.99 75.46
N PRO A 7 37.92 -27.58 76.74
CA PRO A 7 36.72 -27.76 77.55
C PRO A 7 35.58 -26.84 77.10
N SER A 8 34.42 -27.48 76.98
CA SER A 8 33.03 -27.02 76.89
C SER A 8 32.77 -25.51 76.76
N ASN A 9 32.02 -25.20 75.70
CA ASN A 9 30.99 -24.15 75.65
C ASN A 9 30.28 -24.07 77.02
N VAL A 10 30.68 -23.10 77.82
CA VAL A 10 30.03 -22.80 79.08
C VAL A 10 28.67 -22.21 78.72
N ASP A 11 27.62 -23.01 78.91
CA ASP A 11 26.24 -22.69 78.63
C ASP A 11 25.84 -21.46 79.47
N THR A 12 26.04 -20.27 78.89
CA THR A 12 26.08 -18.99 79.62
C THR A 12 24.72 -18.72 80.27
N GLY A 13 23.64 -19.23 79.65
CA GLY A 13 22.30 -19.23 80.22
C GLY A 13 22.16 -20.07 81.50
N LYS A 14 22.85 -21.23 81.60
CA LYS A 14 22.83 -22.08 82.80
C LYS A 14 23.63 -21.48 83.97
N LEU A 15 24.77 -20.85 83.70
CA LEU A 15 25.54 -20.12 84.72
C LEU A 15 24.77 -18.92 85.29
N LEU A 16 24.13 -18.16 84.40
CA LEU A 16 23.30 -17.01 84.77
C LEU A 16 22.10 -17.44 85.64
N SER A 17 21.45 -18.55 85.32
CA SER A 17 20.37 -19.10 86.17
C SER A 17 20.86 -19.64 87.53
N ALA A 18 22.10 -20.12 87.63
CA ALA A 18 22.67 -20.61 88.90
C ALA A 18 23.08 -19.48 89.86
N LEU A 19 23.32 -18.27 89.33
CA LEU A 19 23.63 -17.05 90.09
C LEU A 19 22.39 -16.19 90.39
N ALA A 20 21.20 -16.63 89.98
CA ALA A 20 19.94 -15.93 90.19
C ALA A 20 19.68 -15.69 91.70
N GLY A 21 19.52 -14.43 92.09
CA GLY A 21 19.36 -14.02 93.50
C GLY A 21 20.64 -13.51 94.19
N SER A 22 21.80 -13.57 93.51
CA SER A 22 23.02 -12.91 93.98
C SER A 22 23.08 -11.44 93.54
N THR A 23 23.77 -10.60 94.33
CA THR A 23 24.02 -9.18 93.99
C THR A 23 24.79 -9.03 92.68
N LEU A 24 25.74 -9.92 92.42
CA LEU A 24 26.58 -9.93 91.23
C LEU A 24 25.77 -10.22 89.94
N TYR A 25 24.73 -11.05 90.03
CA TYR A 25 23.78 -11.28 88.93
C TYR A 25 22.86 -10.09 88.67
N ALA A 26 22.41 -9.42 89.73
CA ALA A 26 21.60 -8.21 89.62
C ALA A 26 22.38 -7.08 88.90
N GLU A 27 23.68 -6.94 89.19
CA GLU A 27 24.56 -5.98 88.53
C GLU A 27 24.78 -6.31 87.05
N ILE A 28 25.11 -7.57 86.72
CA ILE A 28 25.32 -8.00 85.31
C ILE A 28 24.03 -7.88 84.50
N SER A 29 22.87 -8.24 85.07
CA SER A 29 21.59 -8.13 84.37
C SER A 29 21.16 -6.67 84.16
N ALA A 30 21.44 -5.77 85.11
CA ALA A 30 21.22 -4.34 84.95
C ALA A 30 22.11 -3.74 83.86
N GLU A 31 23.39 -4.15 83.79
CA GLU A 31 24.31 -3.70 82.74
C GLU A 31 23.89 -4.20 81.35
N GLN A 32 23.46 -5.46 81.24
CA GLN A 32 22.90 -6.00 79.98
C GLN A 32 21.60 -5.30 79.59
N ALA A 33 20.71 -5.04 80.55
CA ALA A 33 19.48 -4.30 80.30
C ALA A 33 19.76 -2.87 79.81
N ALA A 34 20.78 -2.20 80.36
CA ALA A 34 21.22 -0.88 79.91
C ALA A 34 21.75 -0.94 78.46
N LYS A 35 22.62 -1.90 78.13
CA LYS A 35 23.13 -2.10 76.76
C LYS A 35 22.03 -2.42 75.74
N VAL A 36 21.05 -3.24 76.13
CA VAL A 36 19.89 -3.53 75.29
C VAL A 36 19.03 -2.28 75.11
N ALA A 37 18.83 -1.48 76.15
CA ALA A 37 18.07 -0.24 76.06
C ALA A 37 18.73 0.78 75.11
N GLU A 38 20.05 0.97 75.22
CA GLU A 38 20.83 1.81 74.29
C GLU A 38 20.69 1.32 72.84
N ARG A 39 20.86 0.02 72.60
CA ARG A 39 20.73 -0.55 71.26
C ARG A 39 19.32 -0.40 70.69
N ARG A 40 18.28 -0.49 71.53
CA ARG A 40 16.89 -0.26 71.10
C ARG A 40 16.65 1.20 70.69
N VAL A 41 17.29 2.17 71.34
CA VAL A 41 17.22 3.58 70.95
C VAL A 41 17.88 3.80 69.59
N GLU A 42 19.06 3.22 69.35
CA GLU A 42 19.74 3.30 68.05
C GLU A 42 18.89 2.70 66.92
N ILE A 43 18.37 1.48 67.13
CA ILE A 43 17.53 0.79 66.14
C ILE A 43 16.25 1.60 65.87
N ALA A 44 15.61 2.18 66.89
CA ALA A 44 14.43 3.02 66.71
C ALA A 44 14.72 4.27 65.87
N ALA A 45 15.90 4.88 66.04
CA ALA A 45 16.32 6.04 65.25
C ALA A 45 16.62 5.66 63.79
N GLU A 46 17.27 4.53 63.54
CA GLU A 46 17.50 4.00 62.19
C GLU A 46 16.20 3.65 61.48
N LEU A 47 15.28 2.96 62.18
CA LEU A 47 13.96 2.61 61.65
C LEU A 47 13.18 3.86 61.25
N LYS A 48 13.19 4.88 62.11
CA LYS A 48 12.52 6.17 61.82
C LYS A 48 13.10 6.83 60.58
N LYS A 49 14.43 6.91 60.43
CA LYS A 49 15.07 7.47 59.23
C LYS A 49 14.70 6.70 57.97
N LEU A 50 14.65 5.38 58.03
CA LEU A 50 14.24 4.52 56.91
C LEU A 50 12.78 4.78 56.52
N ILE A 51 11.88 4.84 57.50
CA ILE A 51 10.45 5.10 57.26
C ILE A 51 10.25 6.50 56.65
N ASP A 52 10.83 7.54 57.26
CA ASP A 52 10.70 8.91 56.80
C ASP A 52 11.27 9.07 55.37
N GLY A 53 12.43 8.45 55.10
CA GLY A 53 13.04 8.44 53.78
C GLY A 53 12.22 7.69 52.73
N ALA A 54 11.65 6.53 53.09
CA ALA A 54 10.80 5.74 52.21
C ALA A 54 9.49 6.47 51.90
N MET A 55 8.86 7.11 52.89
CA MET A 55 7.65 7.91 52.68
C MET A 55 7.89 9.11 51.77
N ALA A 56 8.96 9.88 52.00
CA ALA A 56 9.28 11.02 51.14
C ALA A 56 9.56 10.60 49.68
N GLN A 57 10.17 9.43 49.47
CA GLN A 57 10.38 8.88 48.12
C GLN A 57 9.10 8.35 47.49
N ARG A 58 8.22 7.74 48.30
CA ARG A 58 6.90 7.29 47.85
C ARG A 58 6.07 8.45 47.34
N ASP A 59 5.93 9.52 48.11
CA ASP A 59 5.11 10.67 47.73
C ASP A 59 5.62 11.32 46.44
N LYS A 60 6.94 11.43 46.27
CA LYS A 60 7.56 11.93 45.03
C LYS A 60 7.24 11.04 43.82
N ARG A 61 7.27 9.71 44.00
CA ARG A 61 6.97 8.75 42.93
C ARG A 61 5.49 8.74 42.57
N GLU A 62 4.60 8.78 43.57
CA GLU A 62 3.15 8.87 43.34
C GLU A 62 2.80 10.16 42.58
N ALA A 63 3.38 11.30 42.96
CA ALA A 63 3.17 12.56 42.23
C ALA A 63 3.68 12.49 40.78
N ALA A 64 4.87 11.90 40.56
CA ALA A 64 5.42 11.73 39.22
C ALA A 64 4.58 10.79 38.34
N GLU A 65 4.05 9.71 38.92
CA GLU A 65 3.16 8.78 38.23
C GLU A 65 1.86 9.46 37.79
N VAL A 66 1.23 10.25 38.68
CA VAL A 66 0.02 11.00 38.35
C VAL A 66 0.26 12.01 37.22
N ALA A 67 1.40 12.71 37.26
CA ALA A 67 1.78 13.65 36.20
C ALA A 67 1.98 12.94 34.85
N ALA A 68 2.75 11.84 34.83
CA ALA A 68 2.98 11.05 33.63
C ALA A 68 1.69 10.44 33.06
N ALA A 69 0.78 9.96 33.93
CA ALA A 69 -0.53 9.47 33.51
C ALA A 69 -1.40 10.58 32.91
N GLY A 70 -1.30 11.81 33.41
CA GLY A 70 -1.95 12.99 32.84
C GLY A 70 -1.43 13.32 31.45
N GLU A 71 -0.11 13.34 31.27
CA GLU A 71 0.54 13.57 29.97
C GLU A 71 0.16 12.51 28.94
N LEU A 72 0.15 11.23 29.35
CA LEU A 72 -0.27 10.13 28.50
C LEU A 72 -1.72 10.32 28.01
N LYS A 73 -2.66 10.61 28.92
CA LYS A 73 -4.06 10.85 28.56
C LYS A 73 -4.23 12.04 27.61
N ALA A 74 -3.49 13.12 27.84
CA ALA A 74 -3.52 14.29 26.97
C ALA A 74 -2.99 13.96 25.56
N ALA A 75 -1.89 13.19 25.48
CA ALA A 75 -1.34 12.73 24.21
C ALA A 75 -2.31 11.78 23.47
N GLU A 76 -2.94 10.84 24.16
CA GLU A 76 -3.95 9.95 23.59
C GLU A 76 -5.15 10.74 23.04
N ALA A 77 -5.65 11.72 23.78
CA ALA A 77 -6.72 12.59 23.31
C ALA A 77 -6.31 13.38 22.05
N ALA A 78 -5.08 13.90 22.01
CA ALA A 78 -4.54 14.60 20.84
C ALA A 78 -4.43 13.67 19.61
N VAL A 79 -4.00 12.42 19.80
CA VAL A 79 -3.95 11.42 18.73
C VAL A 79 -5.35 11.10 18.20
N ILE A 80 -6.34 10.94 19.08
CA ILE A 80 -7.73 10.69 18.69
C ILE A 80 -8.26 11.86 17.85
N GLU A 81 -8.04 13.11 18.28
CA GLU A 81 -8.47 14.29 17.53
C GLU A 81 -7.75 14.43 16.18
N ALA A 82 -6.45 14.13 16.11
CA ALA A 82 -5.71 14.11 14.85
C ALA A 82 -6.28 13.05 13.88
N ARG A 83 -6.63 11.86 14.38
CA ARG A 83 -7.27 10.80 13.59
C ARG A 83 -8.64 11.22 13.07
N LYS A 84 -9.46 11.87 13.88
CA LYS A 84 -10.77 12.42 13.43
C LYS A 84 -10.58 13.45 12.32
N LYS A 85 -9.63 14.37 12.45
CA LYS A 85 -9.31 15.37 11.42
C LYS A 85 -8.85 14.71 10.12
N LEU A 86 -8.00 13.69 10.20
CA LEU A 86 -7.57 12.93 9.03
C LEU A 86 -8.75 12.23 8.33
N ALA A 87 -9.60 11.55 9.09
CA ALA A 87 -10.78 10.87 8.54
C ALA A 87 -11.74 11.85 7.87
N ALA A 88 -11.98 13.03 8.46
CA ALA A 88 -12.79 14.07 7.86
C ALA A 88 -12.18 14.58 6.53
N ALA A 89 -10.88 14.84 6.49
CA ALA A 89 -10.19 15.26 5.25
C ALA A 89 -10.25 14.19 4.15
N GLN A 90 -10.09 12.91 4.52
CA GLN A 90 -10.22 11.80 3.59
C GLN A 90 -11.65 11.69 3.04
N SER A 91 -12.67 11.83 3.88
CA SER A 91 -14.06 11.82 3.46
C SER A 91 -14.35 12.95 2.48
N VAL A 92 -13.93 14.19 2.77
CA VAL A 92 -14.09 15.34 1.87
C VAL A 92 -13.42 15.08 0.52
N LYS A 93 -12.18 14.55 0.51
CA LYS A 93 -11.47 14.20 -0.72
C LYS A 93 -12.27 13.17 -1.55
N LEU A 94 -12.73 12.09 -0.92
CA LEU A 94 -13.48 11.04 -1.61
C LEU A 94 -14.79 11.57 -2.20
N THR A 95 -15.54 12.38 -1.44
CA THR A 95 -16.77 12.99 -1.93
C THR A 95 -16.51 13.95 -3.09
N ALA A 96 -15.45 14.77 -3.02
CA ALA A 96 -15.08 15.65 -4.12
C ALA A 96 -14.68 14.87 -5.38
N SER A 97 -13.88 13.81 -5.24
CA SER A 97 -13.51 12.93 -6.35
C SER A 97 -14.74 12.27 -6.97
N PHE A 98 -15.66 11.74 -6.16
CA PHE A 98 -16.87 11.10 -6.66
C PHE A 98 -17.80 12.11 -7.38
N ALA A 99 -17.98 13.31 -6.80
CA ALA A 99 -18.76 14.36 -7.42
C ALA A 99 -18.17 14.83 -8.76
N PHE A 100 -16.84 14.98 -8.83
CA PHE A 100 -16.14 15.29 -10.07
C PHE A 100 -16.35 14.20 -11.12
N SER A 101 -16.09 12.93 -10.79
CA SER A 101 -16.27 11.81 -11.70
C SER A 101 -17.70 11.73 -12.22
N ASN A 102 -18.71 11.82 -11.35
CA ASN A 102 -20.11 11.80 -11.78
C ASN A 102 -20.45 12.97 -12.70
N ARG A 103 -19.97 14.18 -12.40
CA ARG A 103 -20.25 15.35 -13.24
C ARG A 103 -19.54 15.25 -14.59
N HIS A 104 -18.30 14.78 -14.59
CA HIS A 104 -17.52 14.52 -15.79
C HIS A 104 -18.22 13.48 -16.68
N ASP A 105 -18.62 12.35 -16.13
CA ASP A 105 -19.28 11.27 -16.87
C ASP A 105 -20.65 11.71 -17.41
N ALA A 106 -21.40 12.49 -16.63
CA ALA A 106 -22.67 13.07 -17.08
C ALA A 106 -22.48 14.03 -18.27
N LEU A 107 -21.46 14.89 -18.21
CA LEU A 107 -21.15 15.82 -19.31
C LEU A 107 -20.66 15.07 -20.55
N GLN A 108 -19.82 14.05 -20.40
CA GLN A 108 -19.40 13.22 -21.53
C GLN A 108 -20.58 12.47 -22.16
N ALA A 109 -21.50 11.97 -21.35
CA ALA A 109 -22.72 11.33 -21.85
C ALA A 109 -23.62 12.32 -22.62
N GLU A 110 -23.75 13.54 -22.12
CA GLU A 110 -24.50 14.62 -22.77
C GLU A 110 -23.87 14.97 -24.13
N LEU A 111 -22.55 15.19 -24.17
CA LEU A 111 -21.80 15.46 -25.42
C LEU A 111 -22.02 14.35 -26.44
N ARG A 112 -21.85 13.09 -26.04
CA ARG A 112 -22.07 11.92 -26.92
C ARG A 112 -23.51 11.82 -27.42
N HIS A 113 -24.49 12.14 -26.58
CA HIS A 113 -25.90 12.13 -26.97
C HIS A 113 -26.23 13.24 -27.98
N THR A 114 -25.57 14.39 -27.86
CA THR A 114 -25.75 15.55 -28.77
C THR A 114 -24.81 15.56 -29.96
N ALA A 115 -23.91 14.58 -30.07
CA ALA A 115 -22.94 14.49 -31.15
C ALA A 115 -23.62 14.36 -32.52
N SER A 116 -22.91 14.77 -33.57
CA SER A 116 -23.43 14.70 -34.94
C SER A 116 -23.86 13.26 -35.31
N PRO A 117 -25.09 13.04 -35.82
CA PRO A 117 -25.55 11.71 -36.24
C PRO A 117 -24.65 11.02 -37.27
N ALA A 118 -23.93 11.81 -38.07
CA ALA A 118 -22.96 11.31 -39.05
C ALA A 118 -21.88 10.42 -38.41
N ILE A 119 -21.47 10.71 -37.17
CA ILE A 119 -20.49 9.91 -36.43
C ILE A 119 -21.07 8.52 -36.13
N ALA A 120 -22.32 8.44 -35.67
CA ALA A 120 -22.97 7.16 -35.38
C ALA A 120 -23.15 6.31 -36.66
N GLU A 121 -23.49 6.95 -37.78
CA GLU A 121 -23.57 6.30 -39.09
C GLU A 121 -22.21 5.78 -39.56
N PHE A 122 -21.15 6.57 -39.37
CA PHE A 122 -19.79 6.16 -39.72
C PHE A 122 -19.29 5.01 -38.84
N LEU A 123 -19.53 5.04 -37.53
CA LEU A 123 -19.18 3.94 -36.62
C LEU A 123 -19.91 2.64 -36.96
N ARG A 124 -21.17 2.72 -37.42
CA ARG A 124 -21.91 1.56 -37.94
C ARG A 124 -21.23 1.01 -39.20
N TRP A 125 -20.88 1.89 -40.14
CA TRP A 125 -20.15 1.49 -41.35
C TRP A 125 -18.81 0.83 -41.03
N ILE A 126 -18.03 1.36 -40.07
CA ILE A 126 -16.79 0.72 -39.61
C ILE A 126 -17.05 -0.70 -39.10
N ARG A 127 -18.08 -0.88 -38.27
CA ARG A 127 -18.43 -2.22 -37.74
C ARG A 127 -18.77 -3.20 -38.86
N ASP A 128 -19.57 -2.76 -39.83
CA ASP A 128 -19.93 -3.58 -40.99
C ASP A 128 -18.69 -3.96 -41.82
N GLU A 129 -17.73 -3.03 -41.95
CA GLU A 129 -16.48 -3.23 -42.67
C GLU A 129 -15.50 -4.15 -41.91
N GLU A 130 -15.38 -4.01 -40.58
CA GLU A 130 -14.64 -4.93 -39.72
C GLU A 130 -15.19 -6.36 -39.83
N ASP A 131 -16.51 -6.52 -39.81
CA ASP A 131 -17.18 -7.81 -39.97
C ASP A 131 -16.97 -8.37 -41.38
N ARG A 132 -16.98 -7.53 -42.43
CA ARG A 132 -16.65 -7.93 -43.79
C ARG A 132 -15.22 -8.49 -43.85
N LEU A 133 -14.24 -7.77 -43.30
CA LEU A 133 -12.83 -8.19 -43.29
C LEU A 133 -12.61 -9.49 -42.51
N ARG A 134 -13.34 -9.70 -41.40
CA ARG A 134 -13.28 -10.96 -40.62
C ARG A 134 -13.83 -12.16 -41.36
N ARG A 135 -14.80 -11.96 -42.26
CA ARG A 135 -15.43 -13.03 -43.06
C ARG A 135 -14.62 -13.39 -44.30
N ILE A 136 -13.58 -12.63 -44.64
CA ILE A 136 -12.63 -13.02 -45.68
C ILE A 136 -11.97 -14.32 -45.22
N PRO A 137 -12.20 -15.46 -45.90
CA PRO A 137 -11.68 -16.74 -45.45
C PRO A 137 -10.17 -16.69 -45.33
N SER A 138 -9.65 -17.06 -44.16
CA SER A 138 -8.22 -17.31 -43.96
C SER A 138 -7.71 -18.53 -44.71
N ASP A 139 -8.55 -19.19 -45.52
CA ASP A 139 -8.25 -20.37 -46.34
C ASP A 139 -7.28 -20.11 -47.52
N ALA A 140 -6.62 -18.95 -47.51
CA ALA A 140 -5.21 -18.91 -47.89
C ALA A 140 -4.34 -19.33 -46.68
N THR A 141 -4.57 -20.53 -46.13
CA THR A 141 -3.56 -21.29 -45.37
C THR A 141 -2.45 -21.70 -46.32
N VAL A 142 -1.71 -20.70 -46.81
CA VAL A 142 -0.34 -20.88 -47.25
C VAL A 142 0.48 -20.24 -46.15
N VAL A 143 0.78 -21.07 -45.15
CA VAL A 143 1.99 -20.94 -44.35
C VAL A 143 3.13 -20.60 -45.32
N SER A 144 3.66 -19.38 -45.24
CA SER A 144 4.85 -18.93 -45.95
C SER A 144 5.01 -19.45 -47.40
N GLY A 145 4.28 -18.91 -48.36
CA GLY A 145 4.45 -19.28 -49.76
C GLY A 145 4.26 -18.11 -50.69
N THR A 146 5.33 -17.73 -51.37
CA THR A 146 5.28 -16.83 -52.53
C THR A 146 4.22 -17.33 -53.52
N ARG A 147 3.13 -16.60 -53.71
CA ARG A 147 2.24 -16.84 -54.84
C ARG A 147 2.98 -16.37 -56.10
N GLN A 148 3.68 -17.28 -56.77
CA GLN A 148 4.22 -17.03 -58.10
C GLN A 148 3.03 -16.95 -59.06
N ILE A 149 2.58 -15.73 -59.36
CA ILE A 149 1.78 -15.51 -60.56
C ILE A 149 2.78 -15.62 -61.71
N VAL A 150 2.74 -16.70 -62.47
CA VAL A 150 3.44 -16.78 -63.76
C VAL A 150 2.61 -15.97 -64.74
N PRO A 151 3.01 -14.74 -65.14
CA PRO A 151 2.40 -14.16 -66.32
C PRO A 151 2.85 -15.01 -67.50
N GLN A 152 1.95 -15.27 -68.47
CA GLN A 152 2.39 -15.73 -69.79
C GLN A 152 3.57 -14.84 -70.20
N GLY A 153 4.78 -15.43 -70.29
CA GLY A 153 6.00 -14.66 -70.15
C GLY A 153 6.12 -13.53 -71.18
N GLU A 154 6.85 -12.48 -70.83
CA GLU A 154 7.26 -11.49 -71.83
C GLU A 154 8.56 -11.96 -72.49
N ARG A 155 8.60 -11.92 -73.83
CA ARG A 155 9.85 -12.10 -74.57
C ARG A 155 10.66 -10.81 -74.49
N ASP A 156 11.90 -10.95 -74.06
CA ASP A 156 12.86 -9.86 -74.10
C ASP A 156 13.04 -9.41 -75.57
N LYS A 157 12.77 -8.14 -75.85
CA LYS A 157 12.73 -7.59 -77.21
C LYS A 157 14.09 -7.60 -77.91
N ILE A 158 15.18 -7.77 -77.15
CA ILE A 158 16.56 -7.75 -77.67
C ILE A 158 17.10 -9.17 -77.84
N THR A 159 16.79 -10.08 -76.90
CA THR A 159 17.39 -11.43 -76.86
C THR A 159 16.42 -12.55 -77.25
N GLY A 160 15.12 -12.27 -77.34
CA GLY A 160 14.09 -13.24 -77.74
C GLY A 160 13.80 -14.34 -76.71
N ALA A 161 14.54 -14.38 -75.60
CA ALA A 161 14.34 -15.32 -74.50
C ALA A 161 13.10 -14.95 -73.67
N TRP A 162 12.42 -15.98 -73.16
CA TRP A 162 11.34 -15.79 -72.20
C TRP A 162 11.93 -15.30 -70.88
N ARG A 163 11.48 -14.14 -70.39
CA ARG A 163 11.78 -13.69 -69.02
C ARG A 163 10.59 -13.94 -68.13
N GLU A 164 10.86 -14.61 -67.01
CA GLU A 164 9.92 -14.74 -65.91
C GLU A 164 9.84 -13.40 -65.16
N ILE A 165 8.71 -12.70 -65.26
CA ILE A 165 8.47 -11.49 -64.47
C ILE A 165 7.83 -11.91 -63.15
N LYS A 166 8.63 -11.97 -62.09
CA LYS A 166 8.15 -12.19 -60.73
C LYS A 166 7.53 -10.89 -60.21
N ARG A 167 6.21 -10.75 -60.29
CA ARG A 167 5.49 -9.71 -59.54
C ARG A 167 5.19 -10.24 -58.15
N THR A 168 5.89 -9.69 -57.16
CA THR A 168 5.60 -9.96 -55.74
C THR A 168 4.51 -8.99 -55.30
N GLU A 169 3.26 -9.44 -55.24
CA GLU A 169 2.21 -8.65 -54.61
C GLU A 169 2.27 -8.84 -53.09
N PRO A 170 2.16 -7.76 -52.28
CA PRO A 170 2.05 -7.91 -50.83
C PRO A 170 0.80 -8.73 -50.48
N TYR A 171 0.96 -9.62 -49.51
CA TYR A 171 -0.01 -10.65 -49.13
C TYR A 171 -1.41 -10.07 -48.91
N HIS A 172 -2.43 -10.81 -49.36
CA HIS A 172 -3.83 -10.50 -49.06
C HIS A 172 -4.05 -10.32 -47.53
N ILE A 173 -3.33 -11.07 -46.71
CA ILE A 173 -3.41 -10.99 -45.24
C ILE A 173 -2.80 -9.69 -44.71
N GLU A 174 -1.64 -9.24 -45.21
CA GLU A 174 -1.03 -7.97 -44.79
C GLU A 174 -1.91 -6.77 -45.15
N ARG A 175 -2.59 -6.82 -46.29
CA ARG A 175 -3.57 -5.80 -46.69
C ARG A 175 -4.79 -5.79 -45.77
N VAL A 176 -5.29 -6.98 -45.41
CA VAL A 176 -6.38 -7.13 -44.43
C VAL A 176 -5.97 -6.58 -43.06
N TRP A 177 -4.77 -6.89 -42.56
CA TRP A 177 -4.28 -6.35 -41.29
C TRP A 177 -4.13 -4.84 -41.31
N LYS A 178 -3.53 -4.27 -42.37
CA LYS A 178 -3.44 -2.81 -42.51
C LYS A 178 -4.80 -2.13 -42.56
N ALA A 179 -5.79 -2.75 -43.21
CA ALA A 179 -7.15 -2.24 -43.23
C ALA A 179 -7.83 -2.35 -41.86
N GLN A 180 -7.61 -3.44 -41.11
CA GLN A 180 -8.11 -3.61 -39.74
C GLN A 180 -7.51 -2.57 -38.78
N ASP A 181 -6.20 -2.33 -38.86
CA ASP A 181 -5.52 -1.32 -38.06
C ASP A 181 -6.03 0.09 -38.40
N ALA A 182 -6.23 0.38 -39.69
CA ALA A 182 -6.78 1.66 -40.15
C ALA A 182 -8.23 1.86 -39.70
N LEU A 183 -9.06 0.80 -39.71
CA LEU A 183 -10.43 0.85 -39.19
C LEU A 183 -10.45 1.07 -37.67
N ALA A 184 -9.57 0.41 -36.92
CA ALA A 184 -9.45 0.63 -35.49
C ALA A 184 -9.04 2.08 -35.17
N ALA A 185 -8.06 2.63 -35.90
CA ALA A 185 -7.65 4.02 -35.76
C ALA A 185 -8.76 5.00 -36.13
N ALA A 186 -9.47 4.77 -37.25
CA ALA A 186 -10.60 5.59 -37.68
C ALA A 186 -11.77 5.54 -36.69
N ARG A 187 -11.99 4.38 -36.06
CA ARG A 187 -12.98 4.21 -35.00
C ARG A 187 -12.63 5.05 -33.77
N THR A 188 -11.40 4.97 -33.29
CA THR A 188 -10.93 5.79 -32.15
C THR A 188 -11.07 7.27 -32.46
N ALA A 189 -10.63 7.72 -33.64
CA ALA A 189 -10.78 9.11 -34.06
C ALA A 189 -12.25 9.56 -34.11
N ALA A 190 -13.16 8.69 -34.57
CA ALA A 190 -14.59 8.98 -34.58
C ALA A 190 -15.22 9.00 -33.18
N GLU A 191 -14.80 8.13 -32.27
CA GLU A 191 -15.24 8.12 -30.87
C GLU A 191 -14.74 9.37 -30.13
N GLU A 192 -13.51 9.85 -30.42
CA GLU A 192 -12.97 11.11 -29.88
C GLU A 192 -13.74 12.33 -30.38
N MET A 193 -14.09 12.36 -31.67
CA MET A 193 -14.89 13.45 -32.25
C MET A 193 -16.26 13.63 -31.56
N GLN A 194 -16.81 12.61 -30.89
CA GLN A 194 -18.06 12.76 -30.12
C GLN A 194 -17.94 13.70 -28.93
N LEU A 195 -16.72 13.98 -28.48
CA LEU A 195 -16.43 14.86 -27.35
C LEU A 195 -15.93 16.25 -27.79
N ASP A 196 -15.74 16.47 -29.09
CA ASP A 196 -15.29 17.77 -29.61
C ASP A 196 -16.39 18.82 -29.40
N PRO A 197 -16.07 19.99 -28.83
CA PRO A 197 -17.07 21.03 -28.56
C PRO A 197 -17.61 21.68 -29.83
N ASP A 198 -16.83 21.68 -30.92
CA ASP A 198 -17.25 22.15 -32.23
C ASP A 198 -17.44 20.95 -33.18
N GLN A 199 -18.64 20.85 -33.75
CA GLN A 199 -19.05 19.76 -34.62
C GLN A 199 -19.25 20.21 -36.08
N SER A 200 -18.90 21.46 -36.44
CA SER A 200 -19.16 22.02 -37.77
C SER A 200 -18.45 21.28 -38.91
N GLU A 201 -17.25 20.74 -38.66
CA GLU A 201 -16.38 20.09 -39.66
C GLU A 201 -16.45 18.55 -39.60
N VAL A 202 -17.34 17.98 -38.79
CA VAL A 202 -17.40 16.52 -38.56
C VAL A 202 -17.63 15.74 -39.84
N ALA A 203 -18.47 16.24 -40.74
CA ALA A 203 -18.73 15.60 -42.03
C ALA A 203 -17.46 15.50 -42.88
N GLU A 204 -16.69 16.60 -42.97
CA GLU A 204 -15.44 16.64 -43.73
C GLU A 204 -14.38 15.70 -43.12
N ARG A 205 -14.27 15.70 -41.79
CA ARG A 205 -13.34 14.81 -41.06
C ARG A 205 -13.71 13.33 -41.25
N ILE A 206 -14.99 12.98 -41.23
CA ILE A 206 -15.44 11.60 -41.51
C ILE A 206 -15.08 11.17 -42.93
N GLU A 207 -15.26 12.03 -43.94
CA GLU A 207 -14.89 11.71 -45.32
C GLU A 207 -13.38 11.55 -45.50
N ALA A 208 -12.58 12.38 -44.81
CA ALA A 208 -11.13 12.20 -44.77
C ALA A 208 -10.74 10.85 -44.14
N LEU A 209 -11.39 10.44 -43.04
CA LEU A 209 -11.17 9.14 -42.41
C LEU A 209 -11.56 7.99 -43.34
N ARG A 210 -12.71 8.07 -44.03
CA ARG A 210 -13.11 7.06 -45.03
C ARG A 210 -12.05 6.89 -46.11
N THR A 211 -11.54 7.99 -46.65
CA THR A 211 -10.54 8.01 -47.72
C THR A 211 -9.18 7.45 -47.26
N SER A 212 -8.88 7.55 -45.96
CA SER A 212 -7.64 7.03 -45.38
C SER A 212 -7.59 5.51 -45.22
N ILE A 213 -8.74 4.84 -45.28
CA ILE A 213 -8.84 3.39 -45.10
C ILE A 213 -8.47 2.69 -46.41
N PRO A 214 -7.45 1.81 -46.43
CA PRO A 214 -7.02 1.14 -47.65
C PRO A 214 -8.06 0.12 -48.12
N GLU A 215 -8.40 0.16 -49.41
CA GLU A 215 -9.30 -0.81 -50.03
C GLU A 215 -8.65 -2.21 -50.07
N VAL A 216 -9.36 -3.20 -49.52
CA VAL A 216 -9.03 -4.62 -49.69
C VAL A 216 -9.90 -5.19 -50.82
N LYS A 217 -9.31 -5.27 -52.02
CA LYS A 217 -9.88 -5.90 -53.22
C LYS A 217 -9.55 -7.39 -53.29
#